data_AF-A0A355SF34-F1
#
_entry.id   AF-A0A355SF34-F1
#
_cell.length_a   1.000
_cell.length_b   1.000
_cell.length_c   1.000
_cell.angle_alpha   90.00
_cell.angle_beta   90.00
_cell.angle_gamma   90.00
#
_symmetry.space_group_name_H-M   'P 1'
#
loop_
_entity.id
_entity.type
_entity.pdbx_description
1 polymer ?
#
loop_
_entity_poly.entity_id
_entity_poly.type
_entity_poly.pdbx_seq_one_letter_code
_entity_poly.pdbx_strand_id
1 'polypeptide(L)'
;YRSDDVIKSIIKNKCLYLSATGGAGALISKCVKKADVIAFPELGAEAIYRLYVERFPTVVSIDSYGKNLYVEGVKKYRELYY
;
A
#
# COMPACT_ATOMS: atom_id res chain seq x y z
N TYR A 1 0.87 -8.99 1.46
CA TYR A 1 1.87 -9.62 2.34
C TYR A 1 3.20 -8.91 2.19
N ARG A 2 3.92 -8.67 3.29
CA ARG A 2 5.27 -8.09 3.34
C ARG A 2 6.10 -8.91 4.31
N SER A 3 7.43 -8.90 4.17
CA SER A 3 8.32 -9.67 5.05
C SER A 3 8.33 -9.13 6.49
N ASP A 4 8.77 -9.97 7.43
CA ASP A 4 8.89 -9.60 8.84
C ASP A 4 9.82 -8.41 9.06
N ASP A 5 10.88 -8.27 8.26
CA ASP A 5 11.79 -7.12 8.36
C ASP A 5 11.10 -5.81 8.00
N VAL A 6 10.15 -5.83 7.04
CA VAL A 6 9.32 -4.66 6.73
C VAL A 6 8.41 -4.35 7.91
N ILE A 7 7.79 -5.37 8.53
CA ILE A 7 6.90 -5.17 9.69
C ILE A 7 7.68 -4.57 10.88
N LYS A 8 8.87 -5.11 11.19
CA LYS A 8 9.76 -4.57 12.23
C LYS A 8 10.13 -3.11 11.95
N SER A 9 10.43 -2.77 10.70
CA SER A 9 10.72 -1.39 10.30
C SER A 9 9.52 -0.46 10.47
N ILE A 10 8.31 -0.91 10.10
CA ILE A 10 7.06 -0.16 10.28
C ILE A 10 6.85 0.18 11.76
N ILE A 11 7.00 -0.80 12.67
CA ILE A 11 6.85 -0.60 14.12
C ILE A 11 7.91 0.38 14.63
N LYS A 12 9.19 0.13 14.30
CA LYS A 12 10.32 0.96 14.74
C LYS A 12 10.15 2.42 14.35
N ASN A 13 9.64 2.69 13.15
CA ASN A 13 9.49 4.04 12.60
C ASN A 13 8.08 4.62 12.78
N LYS A 14 7.18 3.90 13.46
CA LYS A 14 5.78 4.31 13.69
C LYS A 14 5.03 4.64 12.39
N CYS A 15 5.26 3.83 11.35
CA CYS A 15 4.65 4.01 10.03
C CYS A 15 3.35 3.19 9.87
N LEU A 16 2.69 3.36 8.73
CA LEU A 16 1.55 2.54 8.29
C LEU A 16 1.87 1.93 6.91
N TYR A 17 1.36 0.74 6.65
CA TYR A 17 1.35 0.17 5.30
C TYR A 17 -0.06 0.23 4.71
N LEU A 18 -0.20 1.07 3.69
CA LEU A 18 -1.46 1.29 2.98
C LEU A 18 -1.52 0.42 1.73
N SER A 19 -2.63 -0.30 1.55
CA SER A 19 -2.89 -1.10 0.36
C SER A 19 -3.98 -0.48 -0.49
N ALA A 20 -3.67 -0.26 -1.76
CA ALA A 20 -4.66 0.04 -2.79
C ALA A 20 -5.21 -1.26 -3.38
N THR A 21 -6.40 -1.20 -3.98
CA THR A 21 -7.00 -2.38 -4.62
C THR A 21 -6.26 -2.72 -5.92
N GLY A 22 -5.61 -3.88 -5.96
CA GLY A 22 -4.93 -4.39 -7.14
C GLY A 22 -5.88 -4.63 -8.31
N GLY A 23 -5.41 -4.40 -9.54
CA GLY A 23 -6.22 -4.55 -10.77
C GLY A 23 -7.13 -3.34 -11.09
N ALA A 24 -7.36 -2.42 -10.15
CA ALA A 24 -8.23 -1.27 -10.34
C ALA A 24 -7.51 0.00 -10.86
N GLY A 25 -6.36 -0.14 -11.53
CA GLY A 25 -5.48 0.98 -11.89
C GLY A 25 -6.17 2.07 -12.73
N ALA A 26 -6.99 1.69 -13.71
CA ALA A 26 -7.73 2.64 -14.55
C ALA A 26 -8.81 3.44 -13.79
N LEU A 27 -9.36 2.87 -12.71
CA LEU A 27 -10.32 3.58 -11.86
C LEU A 27 -9.59 4.48 -10.86
N ILE A 28 -8.53 3.95 -10.24
CA ILE A 28 -7.70 4.66 -9.25
C ILE A 28 -6.97 5.85 -9.89
N SER A 29 -6.58 5.78 -11.17
CA SER A 29 -5.93 6.90 -11.87
C SER A 29 -6.79 8.16 -11.90
N LYS A 30 -8.13 8.06 -11.79
CA LYS A 30 -9.04 9.22 -11.67
C LYS A 30 -8.81 10.05 -10.40
N CYS A 31 -8.18 9.47 -9.37
CA CYS A 31 -7.80 10.18 -8.16
C CYS A 31 -6.55 11.05 -8.34
N VAL A 32 -5.74 10.82 -9.38
CA VAL A 32 -4.52 11.59 -9.66
C VAL A 32 -4.89 12.90 -10.36
N LYS A 33 -4.48 14.04 -9.80
CA LYS A 33 -4.70 15.37 -10.42
C LYS A 33 -3.44 15.94 -11.06
N LYS A 34 -2.26 15.49 -10.64
CA LYS A 34 -0.98 15.84 -11.25
C LYS A 34 0.00 14.69 -11.14
N ALA A 35 0.81 14.49 -12.17
CA ALA A 35 1.91 13.53 -12.19
C ALA A 35 3.15 14.17 -12.84
N ASP A 36 4.13 14.53 -12.02
CA ASP A 36 5.41 15.07 -12.51
C ASP A 36 6.48 13.99 -12.40
N VAL A 37 7.26 13.75 -13.48
CA VAL A 37 8.50 12.98 -13.37
C VAL A 37 9.55 13.85 -12.71
N ILE A 38 10.13 13.39 -11.61
CA ILE A 38 11.12 14.17 -10.83
C ILE A 38 12.53 13.58 -10.83
N ALA A 39 12.69 12.32 -11.25
CA ALA A 39 13.99 11.69 -11.46
C ALA A 39 13.88 10.49 -12.41
N PHE A 40 14.99 10.19 -13.08
CA PHE A 40 15.17 9.01 -13.96
C PHE A 40 14.12 8.87 -15.08
N PRO A 41 13.87 9.91 -15.90
CA PRO A 41 12.84 9.89 -16.95
C PRO A 41 13.05 8.78 -17.98
N GLU A 42 14.29 8.32 -18.18
CA GLU A 42 14.65 7.22 -19.06
C GLU A 42 14.02 5.87 -18.66
N LEU A 43 13.61 5.71 -17.40
CA LEU A 43 12.96 4.50 -16.90
C LEU A 43 11.46 4.40 -17.24
N GLY A 44 10.89 5.41 -17.90
CA GLY A 44 9.49 5.41 -18.32
C GLY A 44 8.54 5.21 -17.15
N ALA A 45 7.71 4.16 -17.19
CA ALA A 45 6.72 3.85 -16.14
C ALA A 45 7.33 3.59 -14.74
N GLU A 46 8.63 3.28 -14.67
CA GLU A 46 9.37 3.04 -13.42
C GLU A 46 10.09 4.28 -12.88
N ALA A 47 10.00 5.42 -13.58
CA ALA A 47 10.58 6.69 -13.12
C ALA A 47 10.00 7.13 -11.77
N ILE A 48 10.68 8.04 -11.07
CA ILE A 48 10.14 8.59 -9.81
C ILE A 48 9.14 9.68 -10.15
N TYR A 49 7.89 9.48 -9.75
CA TYR A 49 6.81 10.44 -9.93
C TYR A 49 6.44 11.15 -8.63
N ARG A 50 6.29 12.47 -8.69
CA ARG A 50 5.55 13.24 -7.69
C ARG A 50 4.10 13.32 -8.12
N LEU A 51 3.25 12.57 -7.42
CA LEU A 51 1.81 12.54 -7.67
C LEU A 51 1.08 13.45 -6.70
N TYR A 52 0.17 14.29 -7.22
CA TYR A 52 -0.87 14.91 -6.41
C TYR A 52 -2.15 14.11 -6.58
N VAL A 53 -2.71 13.62 -5.47
CA VAL A 53 -3.90 12.77 -5.47
C VAL A 53 -4.96 13.33 -4.52
N GLU A 54 -6.22 13.17 -4.88
CA GLU A 54 -7.36 13.48 -4.03
C GLU A 54 -8.24 12.26 -3.86
N ARG A 55 -8.70 12.01 -2.63
CA ARG A 55 -9.61 10.88 -2.29
C ARG A 55 -9.07 9.55 -2.83
N PHE A 56 -7.77 9.30 -2.67
CA PHE A 56 -7.12 8.07 -3.12
C PHE A 56 -7.48 6.93 -2.15
N PRO A 57 -8.23 5.89 -2.60
CA PRO A 57 -8.74 4.86 -1.71
C PRO A 57 -7.64 3.88 -1.29
N THR A 58 -7.44 3.72 0.02
CA THR A 58 -6.53 2.72 0.60
C THR A 58 -7.10 2.10 1.87
N VAL A 59 -6.53 0.96 2.26
CA VAL A 59 -6.77 0.29 3.54
C VAL A 59 -5.47 0.23 4.32
N VAL A 60 -5.53 0.47 5.63
CA VAL A 60 -4.40 0.18 6.54
C VAL A 60 -4.30 -1.33 6.70
N SER A 61 -3.39 -1.95 5.96
CA SER A 61 -3.19 -3.40 6.00
C SER A 61 -2.21 -3.83 7.08
N ILE A 62 -1.27 -2.95 7.44
CA ILE A 62 -0.38 -3.12 8.59
C ILE A 62 -0.32 -1.80 9.35
N ASP A 63 -0.67 -1.82 10.63
CA ASP A 63 -0.61 -0.64 11.49
C ASP A 63 0.76 -0.45 12.15
N SER A 64 0.91 0.66 12.87
CA SER A 64 2.15 1.04 13.56
C SER A 64 2.50 0.14 14.75
N TYR A 65 1.58 -0.73 15.18
CA TYR A 65 1.78 -1.70 16.26
C TYR A 65 2.14 -3.09 15.72
N GLY A 66 2.17 -3.26 14.40
CA GLY A 66 2.47 -4.53 13.74
C GLY A 66 1.25 -5.40 13.51
N LYS A 67 0.04 -4.90 13.78
CA LYS A 67 -1.20 -5.62 13.47
C LYS A 67 -1.31 -5.76 11.95
N ASN A 68 -1.50 -6.98 11.47
CA ASN A 68 -1.36 -7.32 10.06
C ASN A 68 -2.60 -8.07 9.56
N LEU A 69 -3.40 -7.41 8.71
CA LEU A 69 -4.63 -7.97 8.15
C LEU A 69 -4.39 -9.23 7.31
N TYR A 70 -3.22 -9.38 6.70
CA TYR A 70 -2.88 -10.58 5.92
C TYR A 70 -2.67 -11.82 6.79
N VAL A 71 -2.45 -11.65 8.10
CA VAL A 71 -2.29 -12.75 9.05
C VAL A 71 -3.59 -12.97 9.82
N GLU A 72 -4.10 -11.93 10.46
CA GLU A 72 -5.31 -12.02 11.28
C GLU A 72 -6.55 -12.34 10.47
N GLY A 73 -6.69 -11.75 9.28
CA GLY A 73 -7.82 -12.01 8.40
C GLY A 73 -7.86 -13.48 7.97
N VAL A 74 -6.70 -14.01 7.53
CA VAL A 74 -6.59 -15.42 7.14
C VAL A 74 -6.89 -16.33 8.33
N LYS A 75 -6.33 -16.04 9.51
CA LYS A 75 -6.58 -16.83 10.72
C LYS A 75 -8.07 -16.85 11.08
N LYS A 76 -8.69 -15.67 11.17
CA LYS A 76 -10.10 -15.50 11.54
C LYS A 76 -11.03 -16.30 10.63
N TYR A 77 -10.86 -16.19 9.31
CA TYR A 77 -11.75 -16.87 8.38
C TYR A 77 -11.41 -18.35 8.22
N ARG A 78 -10.17 -18.78 8.43
CA ARG A 78 -9.85 -20.21 8.49
C ARG A 78 -10.57 -20.88 9.66
N GLU A 79 -10.54 -20.29 10.85
CA GLU A 79 -11.21 -20.84 12.05
C GLU A 79 -12.75 -20.83 11.97
N LEU A 80 -13.34 -19.99 11.11
CA LEU A 80 -14.80 -19.92 10.94
C LEU A 80 -15.36 -21.00 10.00
N TYR A 81 -14.55 -21.53 9.09
CA TYR A 81 -14.99 -22.44 8.02
C TYR A 81 -14.34 -23.83 8.08
N TYR A 82 -13.48 -24.08 9.07
CA TYR A 82 -12.88 -25.37 9.40
C TYR A 82 -13.04 -25.65 10.89
#